data_AF-A0A381R2K8-F1
#
_entry.id   AF-A0A381R2K8-F1
#
_cell.length_a   1.000
_cell.length_b   1.000
_cell.length_c   1.000
_cell.angle_alpha   90.00
_cell.angle_beta   90.00
_cell.angle_gamma   90.00
#
_symmetry.space_group_name_H-M   'P 1'
#
loop_
_entity.id
_entity.type
_entity.pdbx_description
1 polymer ?
#
loop_
_entity_poly.entity_id
_entity_poly.type
_entity_poly.pdbx_seq_one_letter_code
_entity_poly.pdbx_strand_id
1 'polypeptide(L)'
;MVSSFYRDTTKAFLVISLISISSSLFSTVEKYGEVSFENRTFSEKGLFGQGKDHSSFTLSPEFYFESEDQKTSFTFKPKIRRDSLDDERNLFDIQDLSLIRVKNSYEIRIGIRRDFWGVTETVHRVDIINQTDQVESFDGEDKLGQPMINLSLERDWGVLDIYAL
;
A
#
# COMPACT_ATOMS: atom_id res chain seq x y z
N MET A 1 31.55 7.58 -22.20
CA MET A 1 30.37 8.07 -21.43
C MET A 1 29.01 7.69 -22.08
N VAL A 2 28.97 6.86 -23.14
CA VAL A 2 27.73 6.47 -23.83
C VAL A 2 27.25 5.05 -23.45
N SER A 3 28.12 4.23 -22.85
CA SER A 3 27.83 2.82 -22.53
C SER A 3 27.03 2.58 -21.24
N SER A 4 26.93 3.58 -20.35
CA SER A 4 26.14 3.47 -19.11
C SER A 4 24.65 3.57 -19.39
N PHE A 5 24.26 4.53 -20.24
CA PHE A 5 22.86 4.86 -20.52
C PHE A 5 22.11 3.71 -21.23
N TYR A 6 22.80 2.97 -22.10
CA TYR A 6 22.23 1.85 -22.85
C TYR A 6 22.00 0.59 -21.98
N ARG A 7 22.71 0.48 -20.85
CA ARG A 7 22.62 -0.66 -19.92
C ARG A 7 21.44 -0.49 -18.96
N ASP A 8 21.06 0.76 -18.67
CA ASP A 8 19.92 1.06 -17.79
C ASP A 8 18.59 1.00 -18.57
N THR A 9 18.58 1.38 -19.85
CA THR A 9 17.41 1.22 -20.73
C THR A 9 17.10 -0.24 -21.05
N THR A 10 18.12 -1.08 -21.24
CA THR A 10 17.93 -2.53 -21.47
C THR A 10 17.45 -3.27 -20.21
N LYS A 11 17.90 -2.85 -19.01
CA LYS A 11 17.35 -3.35 -17.74
C LYS A 11 15.90 -2.92 -17.53
N ALA A 12 15.56 -1.67 -17.82
CA ALA A 12 14.18 -1.18 -17.75
C ALA A 12 13.26 -1.90 -18.75
N PHE A 13 13.75 -2.17 -19.97
CA PHE A 13 13.03 -2.96 -20.96
C PHE A 13 12.81 -4.42 -20.53
N LEU A 14 13.79 -5.02 -19.85
CA LEU A 14 13.67 -6.38 -19.30
C LEU A 14 12.61 -6.47 -18.18
N VAL A 15 12.51 -5.45 -17.32
CA VAL A 15 11.47 -5.38 -16.27
C VAL A 15 10.07 -5.22 -16.89
N ILE A 16 9.92 -4.36 -17.89
CA ILE A 16 8.65 -4.16 -18.61
C ILE A 16 8.25 -5.41 -19.42
N SER A 17 9.24 -6.12 -20.00
CA SER A 17 9.03 -7.36 -20.73
C SER A 17 8.67 -8.54 -19.81
N LEU A 18 9.15 -8.57 -18.56
CA LEU A 18 8.74 -9.59 -17.58
C LEU A 18 7.29 -9.43 -17.14
N ILE A 19 6.80 -8.18 -17.10
CA ILE A 19 5.40 -7.87 -16.77
C ILE A 19 4.45 -8.30 -17.90
N SER A 20 4.94 -8.41 -19.14
CA SER A 20 4.12 -8.69 -20.33
C SER A 20 3.93 -10.19 -20.64
N ILE A 21 4.51 -11.12 -19.87
CA ILE A 21 4.52 -12.57 -20.20
C ILE A 21 3.50 -13.41 -19.38
N SER A 22 2.65 -12.81 -18.55
CA SER A 22 1.64 -13.58 -17.77
C SER A 22 0.18 -13.15 -17.99
N SER A 23 -0.18 -12.78 -19.22
CA SER A 23 -1.57 -12.46 -19.60
C SER A 23 -2.54 -13.66 -19.59
N SER A 24 -2.09 -14.86 -19.18
CA SER A 24 -2.93 -16.05 -19.00
C SER A 24 -3.29 -16.36 -17.54
N LEU A 25 -2.94 -15.48 -16.59
CA LEU A 25 -3.21 -15.72 -15.16
C LEU A 25 -4.25 -14.78 -14.56
N PHE A 26 -4.65 -13.69 -15.22
CA PHE A 26 -5.52 -12.67 -14.61
C PHE A 26 -6.77 -12.45 -15.46
N SER A 27 -7.94 -12.66 -14.85
CA SER A 27 -9.26 -12.53 -15.48
C SER A 27 -9.83 -11.13 -15.30
N THR A 28 -9.61 -10.57 -14.11
CA THR A 28 -10.22 -9.32 -13.67
C THR A 28 -9.13 -8.36 -13.24
N VAL A 29 -9.22 -7.14 -13.77
CA VAL A 29 -8.41 -6.01 -13.33
C VAL A 29 -9.35 -4.92 -12.85
N GLU A 30 -9.38 -4.71 -11.54
CA GLU A 30 -10.13 -3.62 -10.94
C GLU A 30 -9.18 -2.46 -10.65
N LYS A 31 -9.67 -1.25 -10.92
CA LYS A 31 -8.94 -0.02 -10.70
C LYS A 31 -9.86 0.95 -9.98
N TYR A 32 -9.42 1.35 -8.80
CA TYR A 32 -10.12 2.30 -7.95
C TYR A 32 -9.08 3.18 -7.27
N GLY A 33 -9.53 4.10 -6.43
CA GLY A 33 -8.62 4.99 -5.71
C GLY A 33 -9.18 6.37 -5.51
N GLU A 34 -8.36 7.20 -4.89
CA GLU A 34 -8.74 8.53 -4.45
C GLU A 34 -7.83 9.60 -5.06
N VAL A 35 -8.44 10.71 -5.47
CA VAL A 35 -7.73 11.94 -5.80
C VAL A 35 -8.36 13.04 -4.95
N SER A 36 -7.54 13.68 -4.14
CA SER A 36 -7.99 14.69 -3.18
C SER A 36 -7.21 15.98 -3.37
N PHE A 37 -7.93 17.10 -3.39
CA PHE A 37 -7.36 18.44 -3.39
C PHE A 37 -7.97 19.22 -2.22
N GLU A 38 -7.10 19.66 -1.33
CA GLU A 38 -7.46 20.46 -0.17
C GLU A 38 -6.93 21.87 -0.36
N ASN A 39 -7.74 22.87 -0.03
CA ASN A 39 -7.31 24.25 0.00
C ASN A 39 -7.90 24.96 1.22
N ARG A 40 -7.06 25.69 1.94
CA ARG A 40 -7.40 26.44 3.13
C ARG A 40 -6.84 27.85 3.00
N THR A 41 -7.71 28.85 3.15
CA THR A 41 -7.35 30.27 3.10
C THR A 41 -7.84 30.97 4.37
N PHE A 42 -7.00 31.84 4.93
CA PHE A 42 -7.33 32.69 6.07
C PHE A 42 -7.41 34.16 5.66
N SER A 43 -8.35 34.91 6.27
CA SER A 43 -8.49 36.34 6.01
C SER A 43 -7.27 37.14 6.49
N GLU A 44 -6.65 36.73 7.59
CA GLU A 44 -5.49 37.39 8.19
C GLU A 44 -4.28 36.47 8.27
N LYS A 45 -3.07 37.05 8.33
CA LYS A 45 -1.84 36.27 8.53
C LYS A 45 -1.77 35.78 9.97
N GLY A 46 -1.11 34.65 10.18
CA GLY A 46 -0.85 34.17 11.53
C GLY A 46 0.07 35.12 12.31
N LEU A 47 -0.07 35.12 13.64
CA LEU A 47 0.66 35.99 14.57
C LEU A 47 2.19 35.89 14.46
N PHE A 48 2.71 34.79 13.90
CA PHE A 48 4.13 34.51 13.76
C PHE A 48 4.58 34.45 12.28
N GLY A 49 3.84 35.10 11.38
CA GLY A 49 4.18 35.17 9.96
C GLY A 49 3.75 33.94 9.14
N GLN A 50 2.86 33.10 9.67
CA GLN A 50 2.30 31.97 8.92
C GLN A 50 1.56 32.45 7.66
N GLY A 51 1.69 31.69 6.57
CA GLY A 51 1.02 31.93 5.31
C GLY A 51 -0.51 31.93 5.44
N LYS A 52 -1.19 32.66 4.54
CA LYS A 52 -2.66 32.70 4.51
C LYS A 52 -3.26 31.50 3.78
N ASP A 53 -2.51 30.93 2.84
CA ASP A 53 -3.01 29.93 1.89
C ASP A 53 -2.23 28.64 2.07
N HIS A 54 -2.97 27.53 2.18
CA HIS A 54 -2.44 26.20 2.35
C HIS A 54 -3.21 25.25 1.43
N SER A 55 -2.52 24.70 0.45
CA SER A 55 -3.09 23.68 -0.44
C SER A 55 -2.36 22.35 -0.29
N SER A 56 -3.07 21.24 -0.48
CA SER A 56 -2.52 19.90 -0.51
C SER A 56 -3.19 19.07 -1.60
N PHE A 57 -2.41 18.18 -2.20
CA PHE A 57 -2.87 17.24 -3.22
C PHE A 57 -2.49 15.83 -2.82
N THR A 58 -3.45 14.91 -2.85
CA THR A 58 -3.23 13.48 -2.57
C THR A 58 -3.72 12.64 -3.74
N LEU A 59 -2.93 11.63 -4.11
CA LEU A 59 -3.23 10.62 -5.12
C LEU A 59 -3.00 9.23 -4.51
N SER A 60 -4.04 8.41 -4.48
CA SER A 60 -4.01 7.06 -3.89
C SER A 60 -4.73 6.06 -4.79
N PRO A 61 -4.16 5.68 -5.95
CA PRO A 61 -4.74 4.65 -6.80
C PRO A 61 -4.61 3.28 -6.15
N GLU A 62 -5.47 2.36 -6.57
CA GLU A 62 -5.48 0.98 -6.16
C GLU A 62 -5.71 0.10 -7.40
N PHE A 63 -4.83 -0.88 -7.56
CA PHE A 63 -4.86 -1.83 -8.65
C PHE A 63 -5.03 -3.22 -8.05
N TYR A 64 -6.16 -3.86 -8.36
CA TYR A 64 -6.45 -5.22 -7.93
C TYR A 64 -6.53 -6.12 -9.16
N PHE A 65 -5.84 -7.24 -9.09
CA PHE A 65 -5.80 -8.25 -10.14
C PHE A 65 -6.18 -9.59 -9.55
N GLU A 66 -7.05 -10.32 -10.22
CA GLU A 66 -7.50 -11.64 -9.77
C GLU A 66 -7.45 -12.65 -10.91
N SER A 67 -7.05 -13.88 -10.58
CA SER A 67 -6.99 -14.97 -11.53
C SER A 67 -8.35 -15.54 -11.90
N GLU A 68 -8.46 -16.16 -13.07
CA GLU A 68 -9.72 -16.78 -13.54
C GLU A 68 -10.27 -17.81 -12.53
N ASP A 69 -9.38 -18.54 -11.87
CA ASP A 69 -9.75 -19.53 -10.85
C ASP A 69 -10.08 -18.90 -9.48
N GLN A 70 -9.99 -17.56 -9.34
CA GLN A 70 -10.17 -16.80 -8.09
C GLN A 70 -9.29 -17.28 -6.93
N LYS A 71 -8.20 -17.99 -7.25
CA LYS A 71 -7.26 -18.53 -6.25
C LYS A 71 -6.00 -17.71 -6.11
N THR A 72 -5.80 -16.71 -6.96
CA THR A 72 -4.64 -15.81 -6.88
C THR A 72 -5.13 -14.39 -7.01
N SER A 73 -4.67 -13.54 -6.11
CA SER A 73 -4.89 -12.11 -6.21
C SER A 73 -3.59 -11.35 -6.00
N PHE A 74 -3.49 -10.21 -6.66
CA PHE A 74 -2.39 -9.26 -6.51
C PHE A 74 -2.96 -7.86 -6.32
N THR A 75 -2.49 -7.16 -5.30
CA THR A 75 -2.91 -5.80 -4.97
C THR A 75 -1.69 -4.88 -4.99
N PHE A 76 -1.85 -3.71 -5.60
CA PHE A 76 -0.89 -2.61 -5.49
C PHE A 76 -1.61 -1.29 -5.22
N LYS A 77 -1.28 -0.66 -4.09
CA LYS A 77 -1.91 0.58 -3.60
C LYS A 77 -0.83 1.58 -3.16
N PRO A 78 -0.26 2.36 -4.08
CA PRO A 78 0.63 3.46 -3.70
C PRO A 78 -0.16 4.68 -3.22
N LYS A 79 0.43 5.52 -2.38
CA LYS A 79 -0.10 6.80 -1.94
C LYS A 79 0.97 7.88 -2.09
N ILE A 80 0.58 9.01 -2.67
CA ILE A 80 1.44 10.18 -2.79
C ILE A 80 0.68 11.39 -2.29
N ARG A 81 1.31 12.19 -1.43
CA ARG A 81 0.80 13.49 -0.98
C ARG A 81 1.84 14.57 -1.23
N ARG A 82 1.39 15.72 -1.73
CA ARG A 82 2.18 16.94 -1.85
C ARG A 82 1.48 18.07 -1.11
N ASP A 83 2.20 18.66 -0.16
CA ASP A 83 1.75 19.79 0.62
C ASP A 83 2.52 21.05 0.21
N SER A 84 1.86 22.20 0.22
CA SER A 84 2.44 23.47 -0.26
C SER A 84 3.17 24.27 0.83
N LEU A 85 2.92 24.00 2.10
CA LEU A 85 3.47 24.76 3.22
C LEU A 85 4.35 23.92 4.16
N ASP A 86 4.04 22.64 4.29
CA ASP A 86 4.64 21.76 5.29
C ASP A 86 5.31 20.58 4.56
N ASP A 87 6.63 20.62 4.46
CA ASP A 87 7.39 19.61 3.73
C ASP A 87 7.38 18.26 4.45
N GLU A 88 7.21 18.25 5.77
CA GLU A 88 7.08 17.06 6.61
C GLU A 88 5.77 16.29 6.35
N ARG A 89 4.75 16.93 5.77
CA ARG A 89 3.49 16.28 5.33
C ARG A 89 3.55 15.65 3.95
N ASN A 90 4.64 15.85 3.19
CA ASN A 90 4.82 15.18 1.91
C ASN A 90 4.97 13.67 2.14
N LEU A 91 4.15 12.86 1.45
CA LEU A 91 4.13 11.41 1.63
C LEU A 91 4.39 10.70 0.31
N PHE A 92 5.21 9.66 0.37
CA PHE A 92 5.29 8.62 -0.64
C PHE A 92 5.29 7.28 0.08
N ASP A 93 4.22 6.52 -0.06
CA ASP A 93 4.02 5.27 0.66
C ASP A 93 3.44 4.18 -0.26
N ILE A 94 3.73 2.92 0.08
CA ILE A 94 3.11 1.74 -0.52
C ILE A 94 2.21 1.13 0.55
N GLN A 95 0.93 1.50 0.51
CA GLN A 95 -0.08 1.07 1.47
C GLN A 95 -0.38 -0.44 1.38
N ASP A 96 -0.29 -1.00 0.18
CA ASP A 96 -0.42 -2.44 -0.09
C ASP A 96 0.40 -2.81 -1.35
N LEU A 97 1.18 -3.86 -1.26
CA LEU A 97 1.81 -4.56 -2.37
C LEU A 97 1.83 -6.03 -2.02
N SER A 98 0.78 -6.76 -2.34
CA SER A 98 0.60 -8.15 -1.89
C SER A 98 0.25 -9.10 -3.01
N LEU A 99 0.73 -10.34 -2.87
CA LEU A 99 0.35 -11.49 -3.68
C LEU A 99 -0.24 -12.54 -2.74
N ILE A 100 -1.46 -12.98 -3.03
CA ILE A 100 -2.17 -14.00 -2.25
C ILE A 100 -2.45 -15.19 -3.15
N ARG A 101 -2.20 -16.40 -2.65
CA ARG A 101 -2.57 -17.65 -3.30
C ARG A 101 -3.33 -18.55 -2.33
N VAL A 102 -4.56 -18.88 -2.69
CA VAL A 102 -5.45 -19.77 -1.95
C VAL A 102 -5.43 -21.17 -2.56
N LYS A 103 -5.33 -22.19 -1.71
CA LYS A 103 -5.57 -23.60 -2.04
C LYS A 103 -6.49 -24.23 -1.00
N ASN A 104 -6.92 -25.46 -1.26
CA ASN A 104 -7.92 -26.16 -0.45
C ASN A 104 -7.56 -26.34 1.03
N SER A 105 -6.30 -26.24 1.42
CA SER A 105 -5.85 -26.52 2.80
C SER A 105 -4.76 -25.57 3.29
N TYR A 106 -4.43 -24.55 2.48
CA TYR A 106 -3.50 -23.51 2.87
C TYR A 106 -3.68 -22.27 2.00
N GLU A 107 -3.28 -21.14 2.57
CA GLU A 107 -3.20 -19.85 1.91
C GLU A 107 -1.83 -19.24 2.15
N ILE A 108 -1.22 -18.69 1.11
CA ILE A 108 0.07 -17.99 1.18
C ILE A 108 -0.16 -16.54 0.81
N ARG A 109 0.37 -15.63 1.63
CA ARG A 109 0.39 -14.19 1.35
C ARG A 109 1.82 -13.68 1.42
N ILE A 110 2.24 -12.91 0.44
CA ILE A 110 3.60 -12.36 0.37
C ILE A 110 3.49 -10.90 -0.02
N GLY A 111 4.20 -10.03 0.69
CA GLY A 111 4.36 -8.63 0.29
C GLY A 111 4.23 -7.64 1.44
N ILE A 112 3.89 -6.40 1.13
CA ILE A 112 3.69 -5.30 2.08
C ILE A 112 2.20 -5.14 2.29
N ARG A 113 1.68 -5.42 3.49
CA ARG A 113 0.24 -5.36 3.75
C ARG A 113 -0.05 -5.06 5.22
N ARG A 114 -1.32 -4.72 5.49
CA ARG A 114 -1.85 -4.59 6.85
C ARG A 114 -2.73 -5.79 7.15
N ASP A 115 -2.49 -6.46 8.27
CA ASP A 115 -3.36 -7.53 8.77
C ASP A 115 -4.29 -6.98 9.84
N PHE A 116 -5.60 -7.07 9.62
CA PHE A 116 -6.60 -6.70 10.62
C PHE A 116 -7.09 -7.96 11.33
N TRP A 117 -6.89 -8.03 12.64
CA TRP A 117 -7.59 -9.01 13.45
C TRP A 117 -8.92 -8.41 13.90
N GLY A 118 -9.98 -8.79 13.20
CA GLY A 118 -11.33 -8.25 13.36
C GLY A 118 -11.89 -8.50 14.76
N VAL A 119 -11.64 -7.57 15.68
CA VAL A 119 -12.35 -7.43 16.93
C VAL A 119 -12.92 -6.01 16.97
N THR A 120 -14.15 -5.84 17.44
CA THR A 120 -14.74 -4.52 17.62
C THR A 120 -14.08 -3.85 18.83
N GLU A 121 -12.90 -3.25 18.63
CA GLU A 121 -12.17 -2.50 19.64
C GLU A 121 -12.29 -0.99 19.40
N THR A 122 -12.27 -0.20 20.48
CA THR A 122 -12.28 1.26 20.43
C THR A 122 -10.91 1.84 20.02
N VAL A 123 -9.86 1.01 19.99
CA VAL A 123 -8.44 1.33 19.73
C VAL A 123 -7.79 0.08 19.12
N HIS A 124 -7.00 0.17 18.04
CA HIS A 124 -6.38 -0.98 17.36
C HIS A 124 -5.21 -1.65 18.14
N ARG A 125 -5.37 -1.93 19.44
CA ARG A 125 -4.28 -2.43 20.31
C ARG A 125 -3.85 -3.86 20.02
N VAL A 126 -4.73 -4.66 19.42
CA VAL A 126 -4.46 -6.07 19.11
C VAL A 126 -3.80 -6.26 17.74
N ASP A 127 -3.67 -5.20 16.93
CA ASP A 127 -2.85 -5.18 15.72
C ASP A 127 -1.35 -5.09 16.08
N ILE A 128 -0.76 -6.22 16.46
CA ILE A 128 0.64 -6.31 16.91
C ILE A 128 1.61 -6.44 15.71
N ILE A 129 1.12 -6.93 14.56
CA ILE A 129 1.95 -7.17 13.38
C ILE A 129 2.21 -5.88 12.58
N ASN A 130 1.24 -4.97 12.55
CA ASN A 130 1.34 -3.76 11.74
C ASN A 130 2.16 -2.69 12.48
N GLN A 131 3.10 -2.06 11.77
CA GLN A 131 3.82 -0.89 12.31
C GLN A 131 2.88 0.32 12.41
N THR A 132 3.03 1.13 13.47
CA THR A 132 2.25 2.37 13.64
C THR A 132 2.84 3.50 12.79
N ASP A 133 1.99 4.21 12.05
CA ASP A 133 2.36 5.37 11.25
C ASP A 133 2.21 6.67 12.07
N GLN A 134 3.33 7.14 12.62
CA GLN A 134 3.35 8.40 13.38
C GLN A 134 3.40 9.65 12.49
N VAL A 135 3.62 9.49 11.17
CA VAL A 135 3.68 10.61 10.23
C VAL A 135 2.26 10.97 9.77
N GLU A 136 1.40 9.97 9.55
CA GLU A 136 0.01 10.21 9.18
C GLU A 136 -0.84 10.67 10.38
N SER A 137 -0.65 10.08 11.55
CA SER A 137 -1.34 10.52 12.78
C SER A 137 -0.51 10.33 14.06
N PHE A 138 -0.58 11.33 14.93
CA PHE A 138 0.06 11.31 16.25
C PHE A 138 -0.69 10.44 17.27
N ASP A 139 -1.94 10.06 17.01
CA ASP A 139 -2.73 9.23 17.92
C ASP A 139 -2.36 7.73 17.89
N GLY A 140 -1.60 7.32 16.86
CA GLY A 140 -1.11 5.95 16.70
C GLY A 140 -2.15 4.95 16.17
N GLU A 141 -3.30 5.43 15.69
CA GLU A 141 -4.34 4.58 15.10
C GLU A 141 -3.97 4.15 13.67
N ASP A 142 -3.28 5.02 12.92
CA ASP A 142 -2.83 4.73 11.57
C ASP A 142 -1.68 3.72 11.56
N LYS A 143 -1.72 2.80 10.59
CA LYS A 143 -0.74 1.72 10.43
C LYS A 143 -0.09 1.76 9.05
N LEU A 144 1.21 1.45 9.02
CA LEU A 144 1.98 1.23 7.79
C LEU A 144 1.76 -0.19 7.27
N GLY A 145 2.04 -0.38 5.98
CA GLY A 145 2.18 -1.72 5.42
C GLY A 145 3.41 -2.43 5.99
N GLN A 146 3.23 -3.65 6.50
CA GLN A 146 4.31 -4.50 7.01
C GLN A 146 4.76 -5.47 5.91
N PRO A 147 6.05 -5.49 5.54
CA PRO A 147 6.62 -6.57 4.75
C PRO A 147 6.45 -7.89 5.50
N MET A 148 5.81 -8.87 4.87
CA MET A 148 5.55 -10.16 5.51
C MET A 148 5.47 -11.29 4.49
N ILE A 149 5.73 -12.49 5.00
CA ILE A 149 5.26 -13.75 4.43
C ILE A 149 4.33 -14.39 5.46
N ASN A 150 3.10 -14.67 5.07
CA ASN A 150 2.12 -15.36 5.88
C ASN A 150 1.74 -16.69 5.22
N LEU A 151 1.76 -17.77 6.00
CA LEU A 151 1.23 -19.07 5.64
C LEU A 151 0.10 -19.41 6.61
N SER A 152 -1.13 -19.49 6.09
CA SER A 152 -2.29 -19.95 6.82
C SER A 152 -2.57 -21.41 6.48
N LEU A 153 -2.66 -22.28 7.49
CA LEU A 153 -2.93 -23.71 7.32
C LEU A 153 -4.29 -24.04 7.92
N GLU A 154 -5.21 -24.51 7.07
CA GLU A 154 -6.54 -24.94 7.49
C GLU A 154 -6.55 -26.46 7.76
N ARG A 155 -6.94 -26.86 8.97
CA ARG A 155 -7.01 -28.25 9.42
C ARG A 155 -8.30 -28.49 10.21
N ASP A 156 -8.65 -29.76 10.41
CA ASP A 156 -9.86 -30.12 11.17
C ASP A 156 -9.89 -29.58 12.61
N TRP A 157 -8.72 -29.25 13.17
CA TRP A 157 -8.58 -28.67 14.51
C TRP A 157 -8.58 -27.14 14.54
N GLY A 158 -8.61 -26.47 13.38
CA GLY A 158 -8.61 -25.01 13.28
C GLY A 158 -7.63 -24.46 12.23
N VAL A 159 -7.38 -23.16 12.33
CA VAL A 159 -6.46 -22.42 11.45
C VAL A 159 -5.18 -22.08 12.20
N LEU A 160 -4.04 -22.28 11.54
CA LEU A 160 -2.72 -21.86 12.04
C LEU A 160 -2.08 -20.86 11.07
N ASP A 161 -1.90 -19.64 11.54
CA ASP A 161 -1.19 -18.59 10.82
C ASP A 161 0.27 -18.49 11.28
N ILE A 162 1.18 -18.62 10.33
CA ILE A 162 2.62 -18.51 10.55
C ILE A 162 3.10 -17.26 9.81
N TYR A 163 3.79 -16.37 10.52
CA TYR A 163 4.30 -15.11 10.00
C TYR A 163 5.82 -15.07 10.01
N ALA A 164 6.40 -14.56 8.94
CA ALA A 164 7.77 -14.07 8.89
C ALA A 164 7.73 -12.57 8.55
N LEU A 165 8.27 -11.74 9.45
CA LEU A 165 8.23 -10.27 9.42
C LEU A 165 9.62 -9.68 9.21
#